data_AF-A8S635-F1
#
_entry.id   AF-A8S635-F1
#
_cell.length_a   1.000
_cell.length_b   1.000
_cell.length_c   1.000
_cell.angle_alpha   90.00
_cell.angle_beta   90.00
_cell.angle_gamma   90.00
#
_symmetry.space_group_name_H-M   'P 1'
#
loop_
_entity.id
_entity.type
_entity.pdbx_description
1 polymer ?
#
loop_
_entity_poly.entity_id
_entity_poly.type
_entity_poly.pdbx_seq_one_letter_code
_entity_poly.pdbx_strand_id
1 'polypeptide(L)' 'MPRMSKKRRLEWSFFLRQVKAGNTTCDRITYNDLCRGCTHSCKQSFRAVIILCPRYYSKRRKKEDRDNGR' A
#
# COMPACT_ATOMS: atom_id res chain seq x y z
N MET A 1 -19.14 -3.05 4.77
CA MET A 1 -18.83 -2.48 3.44
C MET A 1 -19.70 -3.16 2.40
N PRO A 2 -20.37 -2.41 1.50
CA PRO A 2 -21.11 -3.00 0.38
C PRO A 2 -20.21 -3.95 -0.41
N ARG A 3 -20.78 -5.06 -0.87
CA ARG A 3 -20.04 -6.12 -1.56
C ARG A 3 -19.59 -5.59 -2.94
N MET A 4 -18.28 -5.51 -3.17
CA MET A 4 -17.71 -5.05 -4.44
C MET A 4 -18.16 -5.96 -5.60
N SER A 5 -18.33 -5.41 -6.79
CA SER A 5 -18.59 -6.21 -8.00
C SER A 5 -17.39 -7.12 -8.32
N LYS A 6 -17.61 -8.22 -9.04
CA LYS A 6 -16.53 -9.15 -9.42
C LYS A 6 -15.41 -8.45 -10.20
N LYS A 7 -15.76 -7.59 -11.16
CA LYS A 7 -14.79 -6.80 -11.94
C LYS A 7 -13.94 -5.91 -11.04
N ARG A 8 -14.56 -5.14 -10.15
CA ARG A 8 -13.85 -4.26 -9.22
C ARG A 8 -13.00 -5.06 -8.22
N ARG A 9 -13.45 -6.23 -7.79
CA ARG A 9 -12.65 -7.13 -6.94
C ARG A 9 -11.40 -7.65 -7.66
N LEU A 10 -11.48 -7.92 -8.97
CA LEU A 10 -10.34 -8.33 -9.78
C LEU A 10 -9.33 -7.18 -9.96
N GLU A 11 -9.82 -6.00 -10.35
CA GLU A 11 -9.01 -4.78 -10.48
C GLU A 11 -8.26 -4.44 -9.20
N TRP A 12 -8.92 -4.62 -8.04
CA TRP A 12 -8.35 -4.33 -6.73
C TRP A 12 -7.72 -5.55 -6.04
N SER A 13 -7.62 -6.70 -6.72
CA SER A 13 -7.18 -7.97 -6.10
C SER A 13 -5.83 -7.88 -5.40
N PHE A 14 -4.93 -7.03 -5.91
CA PHE A 14 -3.63 -6.78 -5.30
C PHE A 14 -3.73 -6.05 -3.96
N PHE A 15 -4.76 -5.24 -3.74
CA PHE A 15 -4.97 -4.44 -2.54
C PHE A 15 -5.89 -5.11 -1.51
N LEU A 16 -6.61 -6.17 -1.89
CA LEU A 16 -7.58 -6.82 -1.01
C LEU A 16 -6.88 -7.86 -0.12
N ARG A 17 -6.98 -7.63 1.19
CA ARG A 17 -6.59 -8.59 2.23
C ARG A 17 -7.84 -9.30 2.74
N GLN A 18 -7.79 -10.62 2.81
CA GLN A 18 -8.82 -11.40 3.48
C GLN A 18 -8.65 -11.30 5.00
N VAL A 19 -9.69 -10.84 5.68
CA VAL A 19 -9.74 -10.67 7.14
C VAL A 19 -10.89 -11.51 7.68
N LYS A 20 -10.64 -12.25 8.77
CA LYS A 20 -11.70 -12.97 9.48
C LYS A 20 -12.46 -12.00 10.39
N ALA A 21 -13.78 -12.00 10.27
CA ALA A 21 -14.71 -11.26 11.12
C ALA A 21 -15.76 -12.26 11.64
N GLY A 22 -15.55 -12.72 12.88
CA GLY A 22 -16.33 -13.83 13.45
C GLY A 22 -16.14 -15.11 12.63
N ASN A 23 -17.26 -15.71 12.20
CA ASN A 23 -17.27 -16.90 11.34
C ASN A 23 -17.16 -16.61 9.83
N THR A 24 -17.03 -15.34 9.44
CA THR A 24 -16.96 -14.94 8.02
C THR A 24 -15.60 -14.38 7.63
N THR A 25 -15.28 -14.46 6.34
CA THR A 25 -14.14 -13.76 5.74
C THR A 25 -14.63 -12.56 4.93
N CYS A 26 -13.97 -11.41 5.09
CA CYS A 26 -14.24 -10.20 4.33
C CYS A 26 -12.97 -9.68 3.67
N ASP A 27 -13.13 -9.04 2.52
CA ASP A 27 -12.01 -8.38 1.84
C ASP A 27 -11.90 -6.94 2.32
N ARG A 28 -10.70 -6.53 2.73
CA ARG A 28 -10.38 -5.18 3.14
C ARG A 28 -9.25 -4.62 2.29
N ILE A 29 -9.46 -3.43 1.72
CA ILE A 29 -8.40 -2.68 1.04
C ILE A 29 -7.29 -2.38 2.04
N THR A 30 -6.07 -2.79 1.72
CA THR A 30 -4.89 -2.67 2.56
C THR A 30 -3.73 -2.14 1.72
N TYR A 31 -3.06 -1.11 2.21
CA TYR A 31 -1.86 -0.54 1.57
C TYR A 31 -0.58 -1.06 2.24
N ASN A 32 0.56 -0.89 1.57
CA ASN A 32 1.87 -1.13 2.17
C ASN A 32 2.04 -0.30 3.44
N ASP A 33 2.70 -0.85 4.46
CA ASP A 33 2.88 -0.18 5.74
C ASP A 33 3.58 1.17 5.63
N LEU A 34 4.54 1.33 4.70
CA LEU A 34 5.16 2.63 4.41
C LEU A 34 4.16 3.63 3.80
N CYS A 35 3.21 3.12 3.01
CA CYS A 35 2.22 3.94 2.32
C CYS A 35 0.96 4.22 3.17
N ARG A 36 0.70 3.46 4.24
CA ARG A 36 -0.47 3.66 5.12
C ARG A 36 -0.44 5.05 5.75
N GLY A 37 0.72 5.47 6.28
CA GLY A 37 0.94 6.80 6.85
C GLY A 37 1.41 7.86 5.85
N CYS A 38 1.64 7.50 4.59
CA CYS A 38 2.16 8.46 3.61
C CYS A 38 1.09 9.51 3.27
N THR A 39 1.46 10.80 3.35
CA THR A 39 0.64 11.94 2.95
C THR A 39 0.47 12.05 1.43
N HIS A 40 1.28 11.31 0.68
CA HIS A 40 1.26 11.30 -0.76
C HIS A 40 0.38 10.19 -1.35
N SER A 41 0.06 10.34 -2.64
CA SER A 41 -0.81 9.44 -3.40
C SER A 41 -0.14 8.14 -3.84
N CYS A 42 1.11 7.88 -3.45
CA CYS A 42 1.87 6.69 -3.83
C CYS A 42 1.36 5.40 -3.17
N LYS A 43 0.06 5.27 -2.88
CA LYS A 43 -0.57 4.21 -2.09
C LYS A 43 -0.35 2.83 -2.71
N GLN A 44 0.81 2.23 -2.45
CA GLN A 44 1.17 0.91 -2.96
C GLN A 44 0.39 -0.18 -2.22
N SER A 45 0.18 -1.30 -2.88
CA SER A 45 -0.46 -2.47 -2.26
C SER A 45 0.40 -3.03 -1.13
N PHE A 46 -0.26 -3.63 -0.13
CA PHE A 46 0.41 -4.39 0.94
C PHE A 46 1.26 -5.57 0.45
N ARG A 47 1.06 -6.03 -0.79
CA ARG A 47 1.83 -7.10 -1.43
C ARG A 47 3.06 -6.58 -2.19
N ALA A 48 3.18 -5.27 -2.39
CA ALA A 48 4.30 -4.69 -3.11
C ALA A 48 5.55 -4.63 -2.22
N VAL A 49 6.69 -5.09 -2.76
CA VAL A 49 8.01 -4.82 -2.19
C VAL A 49 8.45 -3.44 -2.68
N ILE A 50 8.52 -2.48 -1.77
CA ILE A 50 8.91 -1.10 -2.12
C ILE A 50 10.43 -1.05 -2.24
N ILE A 51 10.93 -1.06 -3.47
CA ILE A 51 12.36 -0.92 -3.78
C ILE A 51 12.80 0.54 -3.61
N LEU A 52 12.02 1.47 -4.16
CA LEU A 52 12.25 2.89 -4.04
C LEU A 52 10.90 3.62 -4.03
N CYS A 53 10.67 4.45 -3.02
CA CYS A 53 9.56 5.39 -3.03
C CYS A 53 10.16 6.79 -3.16
N PRO A 54 9.89 7.53 -4.25
CA PRO A 54 10.50 8.84 -4.48
C PRO A 54 10.11 9.88 -3.42
N ARG A 55 9.12 9.57 -2.58
CA ARG A 55 8.64 10.44 -1.51
C ARG A 55 8.81 9.86 -0.11
N TYR A 56 9.50 8.73 0.02
CA TYR A 56 9.80 8.13 1.31
C TYR A 56 11.28 7.76 1.39
N TYR A 57 11.98 8.42 2.29
CA TYR A 57 13.37 8.12 2.66
C TYR A 57 13.37 7.46 4.04
N SER A 58 13.97 6.29 4.14
CA SER A 58 14.07 5.61 5.43
C SER A 58 14.99 6.42 6.37
N LYS A 59 14.65 6.48 7.67
CA LYS A 59 15.47 7.18 8.68
C LYS A 59 16.91 6.65 8.78
N ARG A 60 17.15 5.43 8.30
CA ARG A 60 18.47 4.76 8.31
C ARG A 60 19.27 5.00 7.02
N ARG A 61 18.67 5.56 5.97
CA ARG A 61 19.38 5.84 4.72
C ARG A 61 20.36 6.98 4.99
N LYS A 62 21.65 6.75 4.74
CA LYS A 62 22.62 7.84 4.66
C LYS A 62 22.19 8.74 3.50
N LYS A 63 21.99 10.04 3.77
CA LYS A 63 21.67 11.02 2.74
C LYS A 63 22.87 11.08 1.80
N GLU A 64 22.77 10.50 0.61
CA GLU A 64 23.75 10.73 -0.45
C GLU A 64 23.51 12.13 -1.03
N ASP A 65 24.59 12.88 -1.27
CA ASP A 65 24.56 14.27 -1.75
C ASP A 65 23.81 14.45 -3.08
N ARG A 66 23.51 13.37 -3.79
CA ARG A 66 22.76 13.37 -5.07
C ARG A 66 21.26 13.62 -4.94
N ASP A 67 20.69 13.61 -3.73
CA ASP A 67 19.25 13.83 -3.52
C ASP A 67 18.84 15.31 -3.43
N ASN A 68 19.80 16.25 -3.49
CA ASN A 68 19.53 17.68 -3.41
C ASN A 68 19.41 18.35 -4.79
N GLY A 69 18.74 17.67 -5.73
CA GLY A 69 18.50 18.15 -7.09
C GLY A 69 17.03 18.50 -7.33
N ARG A 70 16.53 19.55 -6.66
CA ARG A 70 15.42 20.36 -7.18
C ARG A 70 15.57 21.80 -6.71
#